data_AF-A0A257QCC5-F1
#
_entry.id   AF-A0A257QCC5-F1
#
_cell.length_a   1.000
_cell.length_b   1.000
_cell.length_c   1.000
_cell.angle_alpha   90.00
_cell.angle_beta   90.00
_cell.angle_gamma   90.00
#
_symmetry.space_group_name_H-M   'P 1'
#
loop_
_entity.id
_entity.type
_entity.pdbx_description
1 polymer ?
#
loop_
_entity_poly.entity_id
_entity_poly.type
_entity_poly.pdbx_seq_one_letter_code
_entity_poly.pdbx_strand_id
1 'polypeptide(L)'
;MLLFARILLGLLLIALLLLAAFFLLYILIRVLTWLTSSPERFRLWRGVRAQKRDDDWLETGWVNLLEGRYTQAEKDFSKILSQSKSPNRKVLAALASARALHRLGEFVRRDDALQIARENAGSEPRLKEAASTVAAEMYLDQDRPNEALALLQPLQDASSRHYHATRLLLRAHRQLHNHDRVYALTRLLLRRGVIDKAQALSYLETAVAARLHNGGLAGYKTIWGDLKSEERALPEIALAGAAIQESAGN
;
A
#
# COMPACT_ATOMS: atom_id res chain seq x y z
N MET A 1 -86.47 36.64 8.82
CA MET A 1 -85.88 35.39 9.35
C MET A 1 -85.20 34.54 8.25
N LEU A 2 -85.86 34.25 7.12
CA LEU A 2 -85.29 33.45 6.01
C LEU A 2 -84.07 34.09 5.31
N LEU A 3 -84.00 35.43 5.20
CA LEU A 3 -82.86 36.12 4.58
C LEU A 3 -81.58 36.05 5.43
N PHE A 4 -81.72 36.17 6.75
CA PHE A 4 -80.61 36.07 7.70
C PHE A 4 -80.02 34.65 7.74
N ALA A 5 -80.89 33.63 7.75
CA ALA A 5 -80.47 32.22 7.67
C ALA A 5 -79.68 31.91 6.39
N ARG A 6 -80.09 32.47 5.24
CA ARG A 6 -79.36 32.31 3.96
C ARG A 6 -77.97 32.96 3.99
N ILE A 7 -77.85 34.14 4.61
CA ILE A 7 -76.56 34.85 4.75
C ILE A 7 -75.60 34.07 5.68
N LEU A 8 -76.09 33.55 6.80
CA LEU A 8 -75.33 32.70 7.71
C LEU A 8 -74.87 31.38 7.06
N LEU A 9 -75.74 30.72 6.31
CA LEU A 9 -75.41 29.51 5.54
C LEU A 9 -74.35 29.80 4.47
N GLY A 10 -74.46 30.93 3.76
CA GLY A 10 -73.45 31.37 2.78
C GLY A 10 -72.09 31.65 3.44
N LEU A 11 -72.08 32.35 4.58
CA LEU A 11 -70.87 32.63 5.36
C LEU A 11 -70.19 31.34 5.86
N LEU A 12 -70.96 30.38 6.38
CA LEU A 12 -70.44 29.07 6.81
C LEU A 12 -69.83 28.30 5.65
N LEU A 13 -70.45 28.33 4.47
CA LEU A 13 -69.98 27.62 3.29
C LEU A 13 -68.70 28.25 2.72
N ILE A 14 -68.61 29.58 2.70
CA ILE A 14 -67.39 30.32 2.32
C ILE A 14 -66.27 30.03 3.32
N ALA A 15 -66.56 30.05 4.64
CA ALA A 15 -65.58 29.73 5.66
C ALA A 15 -65.06 28.28 5.54
N LEU A 16 -65.94 27.32 5.23
CA LEU A 16 -65.56 25.93 5.01
C LEU A 16 -64.68 25.77 3.75
N LEU A 17 -65.01 26.47 2.67
CA LEU A 17 -64.20 26.46 1.44
C LEU A 17 -62.82 27.08 1.66
N LEU A 18 -62.73 28.20 2.39
CA LEU A 18 -61.45 28.81 2.75
C LEU A 18 -60.61 27.88 3.62
N LEU A 19 -61.23 27.19 4.59
CA LEU A 19 -60.55 26.22 5.42
C LEU A 19 -60.04 25.03 4.58
N ALA A 20 -60.88 24.49 3.69
CA ALA A 20 -60.49 23.42 2.79
C ALA A 20 -59.34 23.84 1.85
N ALA A 21 -59.41 25.05 1.27
CA ALA A 21 -58.35 25.59 0.43
C ALA A 21 -57.04 25.80 1.21
N PHE A 22 -57.12 26.29 2.45
CA PHE A 22 -55.97 26.43 3.34
C PHE A 22 -55.32 25.07 3.64
N PHE A 23 -56.11 24.05 3.96
CA PHE A 23 -55.62 22.70 4.17
C PHE A 23 -55.00 22.11 2.89
N LEU A 24 -55.64 22.30 1.74
CA LEU A 24 -55.12 21.84 0.46
C LEU A 24 -53.77 22.49 0.14
N LEU A 25 -53.68 23.81 0.31
CA LEU A 25 -52.45 24.57 0.09
C LEU A 25 -51.34 24.14 1.08
N TYR A 26 -51.69 23.94 2.35
CA TYR A 26 -50.78 23.47 3.37
C TYR A 26 -50.21 22.08 3.03
N ILE A 27 -51.07 21.14 2.61
CA ILE A 27 -50.65 19.80 2.17
C ILE A 27 -49.76 19.92 0.94
N LEU A 28 -50.13 20.75 -0.04
CA LEU A 28 -49.36 20.94 -1.26
C LEU A 28 -47.95 21.47 -0.97
N ILE A 29 -47.84 22.52 -0.13
CA ILE A 29 -46.56 23.07 0.32
C ILE A 29 -45.76 22.01 1.08
N ARG A 30 -46.40 21.23 1.97
CA ARG A 30 -45.72 20.20 2.77
C ARG A 30 -45.20 19.02 1.93
N VAL A 31 -45.92 18.64 0.88
CA VAL A 31 -45.46 17.63 -0.09
C VAL A 31 -44.32 18.18 -0.93
N LEU A 32 -44.42 19.44 -1.38
CA LEU A 32 -43.37 20.09 -2.16
C LEU A 32 -42.08 20.23 -1.35
N THR A 33 -42.18 20.60 -0.07
CA THR A 33 -41.02 20.67 0.84
C THR A 33 -40.46 19.29 1.15
N TRP A 34 -41.29 18.26 1.37
CA TRP A 34 -40.80 16.88 1.58
C TRP A 34 -40.04 16.31 0.37
N LEU A 35 -40.55 16.57 -0.84
CA LEU A 35 -39.94 16.11 -2.09
C LEU A 35 -38.60 16.82 -2.38
N THR A 36 -38.50 18.10 -2.00
CA THR A 36 -37.28 18.92 -2.17
C THR A 36 -36.29 18.81 -1.01
N SER A 37 -36.73 18.37 0.19
CA SER A 37 -35.90 18.20 1.40
C SER A 37 -35.33 16.80 1.62
N SER A 38 -35.50 15.88 0.65
CA SER A 38 -34.73 14.62 0.61
C SER A 38 -33.39 14.63 -0.18
N PRO A 39 -32.57 15.71 -0.27
CA PRO A 39 -31.21 15.63 -0.85
C PRO A 39 -30.29 14.64 -0.13
N GLU A 40 -30.50 14.41 1.16
CA GLU A 40 -29.62 13.56 1.97
C GLU A 40 -29.73 12.08 1.60
N ARG A 41 -30.95 11.58 1.34
CA ARG A 41 -31.17 10.18 0.90
C ARG A 41 -30.54 9.92 -0.47
N PHE A 42 -30.60 10.88 -1.39
CA PHE A 42 -29.94 10.80 -2.70
C PHE A 42 -28.41 10.94 -2.62
N ARG A 43 -27.86 11.73 -1.70
CA ARG A 43 -26.41 11.83 -1.46
C ARG A 43 -25.86 10.52 -0.91
N LEU A 44 -26.53 9.93 0.07
CA LEU A 44 -26.15 8.63 0.65
C LEU A 44 -26.24 7.53 -0.41
N TRP A 45 -27.31 7.47 -1.20
CA TRP A 45 -27.45 6.47 -2.26
C TRP A 45 -26.45 6.64 -3.41
N ARG A 46 -26.09 7.88 -3.80
CA ARG A 46 -25.01 8.12 -4.77
C ARG A 46 -23.64 7.71 -4.22
N GLY A 47 -23.37 7.98 -2.94
CA GLY A 47 -22.15 7.55 -2.27
C GLY A 47 -22.02 6.02 -2.23
N VAL A 48 -23.08 5.32 -1.82
CA VAL A 48 -23.13 3.85 -1.76
C VAL A 48 -22.93 3.22 -3.15
N ARG A 49 -23.57 3.76 -4.20
CA ARG A 49 -23.37 3.25 -5.56
C ARG A 49 -21.96 3.51 -6.10
N ALA A 50 -21.38 4.67 -5.83
CA ALA A 50 -20.00 4.98 -6.22
C ALA A 50 -19.00 4.06 -5.51
N GLN A 51 -19.19 3.84 -4.21
CA GLN A 51 -18.38 2.92 -3.41
C GLN A 51 -18.46 1.49 -3.96
N LYS A 52 -19.67 0.98 -4.18
CA LYS A 52 -19.88 -0.37 -4.74
C LYS A 52 -19.22 -0.52 -6.11
N ARG A 53 -19.36 0.47 -6.98
CA ARG A 53 -18.72 0.46 -8.30
C ARG A 53 -17.18 0.43 -8.20
N ASP A 54 -16.62 1.24 -7.30
CA ASP A 54 -15.18 1.25 -7.07
C ASP A 54 -14.70 -0.10 -6.49
N ASP A 55 -15.52 -0.77 -5.67
CA ASP A 55 -15.26 -2.13 -5.18
C ASP A 55 -15.31 -3.16 -6.31
N ASP A 56 -16.34 -3.13 -7.15
CA ASP A 56 -16.48 -4.05 -8.30
C ASP A 56 -15.27 -3.93 -9.26
N TRP A 57 -14.79 -2.70 -9.49
CA TRP A 57 -13.59 -2.46 -10.30
C TRP A 57 -12.30 -2.91 -9.61
N LEU A 58 -12.17 -2.73 -8.30
CA LEU A 58 -11.01 -3.23 -7.55
C LEU A 58 -10.98 -4.76 -7.61
N GLU A 59 -12.12 -5.40 -7.33
CA GLU A 59 -12.26 -6.86 -7.36
C GLU A 59 -11.90 -7.42 -8.74
N THR A 60 -12.55 -6.91 -9.79
CA THR A 60 -12.28 -7.36 -11.16
C THR A 60 -10.83 -7.09 -11.58
N GLY A 61 -10.28 -5.92 -11.23
CA GLY A 61 -8.89 -5.56 -11.51
C GLY A 61 -7.89 -6.50 -10.82
N TRP A 62 -8.13 -6.84 -9.55
CA TRP A 62 -7.31 -7.79 -8.81
C TRP A 62 -7.40 -9.21 -9.38
N VAL A 63 -8.60 -9.68 -9.72
CA VAL A 63 -8.78 -10.98 -10.39
C VAL A 63 -7.99 -11.02 -11.70
N ASN A 64 -8.11 -9.99 -12.55
CA ASN A 64 -7.34 -9.89 -13.78
C ASN A 64 -5.83 -9.87 -13.55
N LEU A 65 -5.36 -9.17 -12.51
CA LEU A 65 -3.94 -9.12 -12.16
C LEU A 65 -3.41 -10.50 -11.74
N LEU A 66 -4.17 -11.24 -10.93
CA LEU A 66 -3.82 -12.59 -10.47
C LEU A 66 -3.84 -13.62 -11.61
N GLU A 67 -4.75 -13.47 -12.56
CA GLU A 67 -4.81 -14.31 -13.76
C GLU A 67 -3.77 -13.92 -14.83
N GLY A 68 -2.93 -12.91 -14.58
CA GLY A 68 -1.90 -12.46 -15.51
C GLY A 68 -2.42 -11.57 -16.65
N ARG A 69 -3.69 -11.19 -16.64
CA ARG A 69 -4.30 -10.25 -17.60
C ARG A 69 -3.98 -8.80 -17.25
N TYR A 70 -2.69 -8.45 -17.25
CA TYR A 70 -2.19 -7.17 -16.75
C TYR A 70 -2.79 -5.95 -17.47
N THR A 71 -2.98 -6.02 -18.79
CA THR A 71 -3.61 -4.93 -19.55
C THR A 71 -5.06 -4.69 -19.14
N GLN A 72 -5.81 -5.75 -18.84
CA GLN A 72 -7.20 -5.61 -18.39
C GLN A 72 -7.27 -5.11 -16.95
N ALA A 73 -6.38 -5.60 -16.09
CA ALA A 73 -6.23 -5.11 -14.72
C ALA A 73 -5.95 -3.60 -14.69
N GLU A 74 -5.01 -3.13 -15.50
CA GLU A 74 -4.65 -1.70 -15.60
C GLU A 74 -5.82 -0.84 -16.08
N LYS A 75 -6.62 -1.32 -17.05
CA LYS A 75 -7.86 -0.66 -17.48
C LYS A 75 -8.88 -0.54 -16.35
N ASP A 76 -8.99 -1.54 -15.49
CA ASP A 76 -9.94 -1.49 -14.37
C ASP A 76 -9.44 -0.56 -13.26
N PHE A 77 -8.13 -0.58 -12.95
CA PHE A 77 -7.54 0.35 -11.98
C PHE A 77 -7.58 1.81 -12.45
N SER A 78 -7.35 2.09 -13.73
CA SER A 78 -7.40 3.46 -14.28
C SER A 78 -8.80 4.09 -14.22
N LYS A 79 -9.88 3.28 -14.28
CA LYS A 79 -11.26 3.77 -14.01
C LYS A 79 -11.40 4.30 -12.59
N ILE A 80 -10.78 3.64 -11.60
CA ILE A 80 -10.81 4.09 -10.21
C ILE A 80 -10.00 5.38 -10.05
N LEU A 81 -8.80 5.45 -10.67
CA LEU A 81 -7.95 6.64 -10.61
C LEU A 81 -8.65 7.90 -11.14
N SER A 82 -9.42 7.74 -12.23
CA SER A 82 -10.15 8.84 -12.86
C SER A 82 -11.49 9.18 -12.19
N GLN A 83 -12.21 8.19 -11.65
CA GLN A 83 -13.59 8.41 -11.20
C GLN A 83 -13.82 8.34 -9.68
N SER A 84 -12.92 7.72 -8.93
CA SER A 84 -13.08 7.63 -7.47
C SER A 84 -12.84 8.99 -6.83
N LYS A 85 -13.57 9.27 -5.75
CA LYS A 85 -13.34 10.45 -4.90
C LYS A 85 -12.58 10.11 -3.62
N SER A 86 -12.32 8.83 -3.36
CA SER A 86 -11.60 8.39 -2.16
C SER A 86 -10.09 8.38 -2.42
N PRO A 87 -9.29 9.18 -1.69
CA PRO A 87 -7.84 9.14 -1.78
C PRO A 87 -7.30 7.72 -1.54
N ASN A 88 -7.80 7.01 -0.53
CA ASN A 88 -7.36 5.66 -0.22
C ASN A 88 -7.58 4.69 -1.39
N ARG A 89 -8.75 4.73 -2.05
CA ARG A 89 -9.03 3.89 -3.22
C ARG A 89 -8.11 4.24 -4.38
N LYS A 90 -7.82 5.53 -4.59
CA LYS A 90 -6.85 5.96 -5.61
C LYS A 90 -5.46 5.45 -5.32
N VAL A 91 -4.99 5.51 -4.07
CA VAL A 91 -3.68 4.94 -3.69
C VAL A 91 -3.65 3.44 -4.00
N LEU A 92 -4.65 2.67 -3.57
CA LEU A 92 -4.70 1.23 -3.81
C LEU A 92 -4.71 0.90 -5.31
N ALA A 93 -5.56 1.57 -6.09
CA ALA A 93 -5.63 1.39 -7.53
C ALA A 93 -4.33 1.81 -8.22
N ALA A 94 -3.65 2.87 -7.76
CA ALA A 94 -2.40 3.34 -8.32
C ALA A 94 -1.26 2.34 -8.07
N LEU A 95 -1.17 1.79 -6.84
CA LEU A 95 -0.19 0.75 -6.52
C LEU A 95 -0.46 -0.55 -7.29
N ALA A 96 -1.72 -0.94 -7.45
CA ALA A 96 -2.09 -2.12 -8.22
C ALA A 96 -1.85 -1.93 -9.73
N SER A 97 -2.12 -0.72 -10.26
CA SER A 97 -1.78 -0.32 -11.61
C SER A 97 -0.28 -0.36 -11.84
N ALA A 98 0.53 0.21 -10.93
CA ALA A 98 1.98 0.11 -10.98
C ALA A 98 2.44 -1.36 -11.02
N ARG A 99 1.79 -2.26 -10.27
CA ARG A 99 2.12 -3.70 -10.31
C ARG A 99 1.79 -4.32 -11.67
N ALA A 100 0.64 -4.01 -12.27
CA ALA A 100 0.29 -4.46 -13.61
C ALA A 100 1.30 -3.94 -14.66
N LEU A 101 1.60 -2.64 -14.64
CA LEU A 101 2.52 -1.98 -15.57
C LEU A 101 3.96 -2.49 -15.43
N HIS A 102 4.41 -2.76 -14.20
CA HIS A 102 5.70 -3.40 -13.95
C HIS A 102 5.79 -4.76 -14.65
N ARG A 103 4.73 -5.57 -14.59
CA ARG A 103 4.68 -6.88 -15.27
C ARG A 103 4.60 -6.77 -16.79
N LEU A 104 4.10 -5.66 -17.31
CA LEU A 104 4.08 -5.35 -18.74
C LEU A 104 5.41 -4.76 -19.26
N GLY A 105 6.35 -4.42 -18.37
CA GLY A 105 7.59 -3.71 -18.76
C GLY A 105 7.39 -2.21 -19.03
N GLU A 106 6.20 -1.66 -18.73
CA GLU A 106 5.81 -0.27 -18.98
C GLU A 106 6.31 0.65 -17.85
N PHE A 107 7.62 0.80 -17.73
CA PHE A 107 8.24 1.38 -16.54
C PHE A 107 7.99 2.88 -16.35
N VAL A 108 7.86 3.65 -17.44
CA VAL A 108 7.52 5.08 -17.35
C VAL A 108 6.13 5.26 -16.75
N ARG A 109 5.13 4.55 -17.31
CA ARG A 109 3.75 4.59 -16.81
C ARG A 109 3.64 4.03 -15.38
N ARG A 110 4.45 3.03 -15.04
CA ARG A 110 4.55 2.51 -13.67
C ARG A 110 5.01 3.60 -12.71
N ASP A 111 6.05 4.34 -13.06
CA ASP A 111 6.61 5.38 -12.20
C ASP A 111 5.60 6.54 -12.02
N ASP A 112 4.84 6.89 -13.07
CA ASP A 112 3.71 7.82 -12.98
C ASP A 112 2.64 7.30 -12.00
N ALA A 113 2.28 6.01 -12.08
CA ALA A 113 1.33 5.40 -11.17
C ALA A 113 1.84 5.39 -9.71
N LEU A 114 3.12 5.13 -9.49
CA LEU A 114 3.75 5.22 -8.16
C LEU A 114 3.73 6.66 -7.63
N GLN A 115 3.94 7.67 -8.48
CA GLN A 115 3.82 9.07 -8.10
C GLN A 115 2.39 9.42 -7.69
N ILE A 116 1.39 9.03 -8.48
CA ILE A 116 -0.03 9.22 -8.15
C ILE A 116 -0.36 8.60 -6.80
N ALA A 117 0.17 7.40 -6.51
CA ALA A 117 -0.02 6.75 -5.22
C ALA A 117 0.56 7.57 -4.06
N ARG A 118 1.78 8.11 -4.21
CA ARG A 118 2.43 8.94 -3.19
C ARG A 118 1.68 10.25 -2.94
N GLU A 119 1.23 10.91 -4.00
CA GLU A 119 0.46 12.16 -3.91
C GLU A 119 -0.88 11.95 -3.19
N ASN A 120 -1.62 10.88 -3.55
CA ASN A 120 -2.91 10.58 -2.93
C ASN A 120 -2.79 10.01 -1.51
N ALA A 121 -1.63 9.49 -1.11
CA ALA A 121 -1.38 9.06 0.27
C ALA A 121 -1.39 10.25 1.25
N GLY A 122 -1.13 11.48 0.77
CA GLY A 122 -1.31 12.70 1.56
C GLY A 122 -0.47 12.72 2.83
N SER A 123 -1.11 12.74 4.00
CA SER A 123 -0.47 12.66 5.32
C SER A 123 -0.62 11.29 6.00
N GLU A 124 -1.32 10.33 5.37
CA GLU A 124 -1.63 9.02 5.97
C GLU A 124 -0.38 8.13 6.02
N PRO A 125 0.20 7.87 7.22
CA PRO A 125 1.48 7.18 7.33
C PRO A 125 1.44 5.79 6.70
N ARG A 126 0.40 5.01 7.01
CA ARG A 126 0.24 3.64 6.50
C ARG A 126 0.22 3.57 4.96
N LEU A 127 -0.37 4.56 4.29
CA LEU A 127 -0.42 4.60 2.82
C LEU A 127 0.92 5.01 2.22
N LYS A 128 1.64 5.96 2.87
CA LYS A 128 3.01 6.31 2.48
C LYS A 128 3.94 5.12 2.58
N GLU A 129 3.88 4.39 3.69
CA GLU A 129 4.70 3.20 3.91
C GLU A 129 4.43 2.13 2.85
N ALA A 130 3.15 1.88 2.52
CA ALA A 130 2.77 0.97 1.45
C ALA A 130 3.34 1.42 0.09
N ALA A 131 3.22 2.71 -0.26
CA ALA A 131 3.73 3.25 -1.52
C ALA A 131 5.26 3.17 -1.61
N SER A 132 5.99 3.49 -0.54
CA SER A 132 7.45 3.35 -0.49
C SER A 132 7.90 1.90 -0.60
N THR A 133 7.21 0.98 0.09
CA THR A 133 7.54 -0.45 0.09
C THR A 133 7.33 -1.07 -1.29
N VAL A 134 6.20 -0.80 -1.93
CA VAL A 134 5.89 -1.31 -3.28
C VAL A 134 6.84 -0.73 -4.33
N ALA A 135 7.14 0.57 -4.27
CA ALA A 135 8.09 1.19 -5.16
C ALA A 135 9.52 0.61 -4.99
N ALA A 136 9.95 0.39 -3.75
CA ALA A 136 11.25 -0.22 -3.46
C ALA A 136 11.35 -1.65 -3.99
N GLU A 137 10.30 -2.47 -3.86
CA GLU A 137 10.23 -3.81 -4.46
C GLU A 137 10.48 -3.74 -5.97
N MET A 138 9.77 -2.84 -6.67
CA MET A 138 9.89 -2.67 -8.13
C MET A 138 11.26 -2.15 -8.58
N TYR A 139 11.91 -1.30 -7.80
CA TYR A 139 13.28 -0.84 -8.11
C TYR A 139 14.31 -1.95 -7.89
N LEU A 140 14.13 -2.79 -6.87
CA LEU A 140 14.99 -3.95 -6.66
C LEU A 140 14.85 -5.01 -7.75
N ASP A 141 13.66 -5.14 -8.34
CA ASP A 141 13.43 -5.98 -9.52
C ASP A 141 14.13 -5.47 -10.78
N GLN A 142 14.56 -4.20 -10.79
CA GLN A 142 15.32 -3.57 -11.88
C GLN A 142 16.80 -3.37 -11.56
N ASP A 143 17.32 -4.03 -10.51
CA ASP A 143 18.69 -3.84 -10.03
C ASP A 143 19.03 -2.36 -9.75
N ARG A 144 18.05 -1.61 -9.20
CA ARG A 144 18.19 -0.22 -8.74
C ARG A 144 18.17 -0.14 -7.20
N PRO A 145 19.15 -0.73 -6.50
CA PRO A 145 19.13 -0.84 -5.04
C PRO A 145 19.26 0.49 -4.30
N ASN A 146 19.98 1.47 -4.86
CA ASN A 146 20.15 2.78 -4.22
C ASN A 146 18.82 3.53 -4.05
N GLU A 147 17.96 3.46 -5.05
CA GLU A 147 16.64 4.10 -5.01
C GLU A 147 15.69 3.37 -4.06
N ALA A 148 15.78 2.04 -4.02
CA ALA A 148 15.07 1.25 -3.03
C ALA A 148 15.51 1.59 -1.60
N LEU A 149 16.82 1.73 -1.34
CA LEU A 149 17.34 2.12 -0.03
C LEU A 149 16.82 3.50 0.40
N ALA A 150 16.82 4.49 -0.49
CA ALA A 150 16.31 5.83 -0.19
C ALA A 150 14.82 5.81 0.24
N LEU A 151 14.01 4.95 -0.38
CA LEU A 151 12.60 4.79 -0.04
C LEU A 151 12.38 4.01 1.27
N LEU A 152 13.25 3.06 1.58
CA LEU A 152 13.12 2.19 2.75
C LEU A 152 13.77 2.78 4.01
N GLN A 153 14.70 3.72 3.88
CA GLN A 153 15.43 4.32 5.01
C GLN A 153 14.49 4.93 6.06
N PRO A 154 13.48 5.75 5.72
CA PRO A 154 12.55 6.29 6.72
C PRO A 154 11.73 5.20 7.44
N LEU A 155 11.53 4.05 6.80
CA LEU A 155 10.77 2.93 7.36
C LEU A 155 11.57 2.13 8.40
N GLN A 156 12.91 2.18 8.31
CA GLN A 156 13.79 1.54 9.27
C GLN A 156 13.74 2.22 10.64
N ASP A 157 13.64 3.55 10.65
CA ASP A 157 13.62 4.35 11.87
C ASP A 157 12.22 4.40 12.51
N ALA A 158 11.17 4.19 11.71
CA ALA A 158 9.78 4.40 12.13
C ALA A 158 9.16 3.26 12.97
N SER A 159 9.60 1.99 12.85
CA SER A 159 9.09 0.90 13.69
C SER A 159 9.86 -0.42 13.53
N SER A 160 10.06 -1.15 14.63
CA SER A 160 10.82 -2.41 14.71
C SER A 160 10.10 -3.67 14.17
N ARG A 161 8.92 -3.54 13.54
CA ARG A 161 8.09 -4.69 13.11
C ARG A 161 7.82 -4.79 11.60
N HIS A 162 8.45 -3.97 10.75
CA HIS A 162 8.27 -4.05 9.30
C HIS A 162 9.19 -5.11 8.65
N TYR A 163 8.91 -6.39 8.91
CA TYR A 163 9.73 -7.50 8.44
C TYR A 163 9.88 -7.56 6.91
N HIS A 164 8.84 -7.20 6.15
CA HIS A 164 8.92 -7.16 4.69
C HIS A 164 9.88 -6.06 4.21
N ALA A 165 9.80 -4.85 4.77
CA ALA A 165 10.76 -3.78 4.47
C ALA A 165 12.19 -4.18 4.85
N THR A 166 12.39 -4.87 5.98
CA THR A 166 13.70 -5.42 6.36
C THR A 166 14.23 -6.45 5.35
N ARG A 167 13.35 -7.29 4.77
CA ARG A 167 13.74 -8.22 3.70
C ARG A 167 14.15 -7.48 2.42
N LEU A 168 13.45 -6.40 2.06
CA LEU A 168 13.82 -5.57 0.93
C LEU A 168 15.15 -4.85 1.17
N LEU A 169 15.39 -4.32 2.38
CA LEU A 169 16.69 -3.75 2.77
C LEU A 169 17.82 -4.78 2.67
N LEU A 170 17.58 -6.02 3.13
CA LEU A 170 18.55 -7.10 2.96
C LEU A 170 18.84 -7.36 1.48
N ARG A 171 17.80 -7.44 0.63
CA ARG A 171 17.97 -7.62 -0.82
C ARG A 171 18.76 -6.46 -1.45
N ALA A 172 18.45 -5.22 -1.09
CA ALA A 172 19.13 -4.03 -1.57
C ALA A 172 20.63 -4.04 -1.20
N HIS A 173 20.95 -4.32 0.07
CA HIS A 173 22.34 -4.41 0.52
C HIS A 173 23.08 -5.60 -0.08
N ARG A 174 22.40 -6.70 -0.44
CA ARG A 174 22.99 -7.81 -1.19
C ARG A 174 23.36 -7.41 -2.61
N GLN A 175 22.48 -6.70 -3.33
CA GLN A 175 22.78 -6.17 -4.67
C GLN A 175 23.93 -5.14 -4.66
N LEU A 176 24.11 -4.42 -3.56
CA LEU A 176 25.21 -3.46 -3.37
C LEU A 176 26.50 -4.07 -2.79
N HIS A 177 26.53 -5.37 -2.50
CA HIS A 177 27.66 -6.02 -1.84
C HIS A 177 28.04 -5.39 -0.48
N ASN A 178 27.08 -4.82 0.25
CA ASN A 178 27.29 -4.24 1.58
C ASN A 178 27.30 -5.34 2.66
N HIS A 179 28.35 -6.15 2.68
CA HIS A 179 28.43 -7.40 3.46
C HIS A 179 28.19 -7.23 4.96
N ASP A 180 28.61 -6.12 5.58
CA ASP A 180 28.33 -5.84 7.00
C ASP A 180 26.83 -5.68 7.29
N ARG A 181 26.12 -4.96 6.41
CA ARG A 181 24.67 -4.77 6.54
C ARG A 181 23.92 -6.06 6.23
N VAL A 182 24.39 -6.84 5.25
CA VAL A 182 23.84 -8.16 4.94
C VAL A 182 23.95 -9.09 6.16
N TYR A 183 25.11 -9.15 6.80
CA TYR A 183 25.31 -9.93 8.03
C TYR A 183 24.34 -9.51 9.14
N ALA A 184 24.28 -8.22 9.47
CA ALA A 184 23.44 -7.69 10.54
C ALA A 184 21.95 -7.95 10.29
N LEU A 185 21.45 -7.67 9.08
CA LEU A 185 20.05 -7.86 8.72
C LEU A 185 19.67 -9.34 8.66
N THR A 186 20.57 -10.21 8.19
CA THR A 186 20.33 -11.67 8.15
C THR A 186 20.22 -12.23 9.57
N ARG A 187 21.12 -11.86 10.49
CA ARG A 187 21.04 -12.25 11.90
C ARG A 187 19.73 -11.78 12.56
N LEU A 188 19.32 -10.54 12.28
CA LEU A 188 18.07 -9.97 12.79
C LEU A 188 16.86 -10.77 12.30
N LEU A 189 16.78 -11.04 10.99
CA LEU A 189 15.67 -11.77 10.38
C LEU A 189 15.61 -13.23 10.85
N LEU A 190 16.77 -13.88 11.00
CA LEU A 190 16.87 -15.24 11.52
C LEU A 190 16.40 -15.32 12.98
N ARG A 191 16.85 -14.40 13.83
CA ARG A 191 16.43 -14.34 15.25
C ARG A 191 14.91 -14.15 15.39
N ARG A 192 14.30 -13.42 14.44
CA ARG A 192 12.86 -13.16 14.42
C ARG A 192 12.04 -14.23 13.70
N GLY A 193 12.67 -15.28 13.15
CA GLY A 193 11.99 -16.35 12.42
C GLY A 193 11.36 -15.91 11.10
N VAL A 194 11.84 -14.81 10.50
CA VAL A 194 11.29 -14.26 9.25
C VAL A 194 11.87 -14.97 8.02
N ILE A 195 13.12 -15.43 8.13
CA ILE A 195 13.80 -16.23 7.11
C ILE A 195 14.14 -17.59 7.70
N ASP A 196 14.12 -18.61 6.86
CA ASP A 196 14.51 -19.96 7.27
C ASP A 196 16.04 -20.05 7.49
N LYS A 197 16.45 -21.09 8.22
CA LYS A 197 17.86 -21.29 8.58
C LYS A 197 18.73 -21.53 7.35
N ALA A 198 18.26 -22.27 6.33
CA ALA A 198 19.05 -22.59 5.16
C ALA A 198 19.32 -21.33 4.31
N GLN A 199 18.29 -20.52 4.08
CA GLN A 199 18.40 -19.22 3.43
C GLN A 199 19.32 -18.27 4.21
N ALA A 200 19.19 -18.23 5.54
CA ALA A 200 20.06 -17.40 6.37
C ALA A 200 21.53 -17.84 6.28
N LEU A 201 21.81 -19.15 6.31
CA LEU A 201 23.17 -19.68 6.18
C LEU A 201 23.78 -19.34 4.81
N SER A 202 23.02 -19.46 3.73
CA SER A 202 23.47 -19.06 2.39
C SER A 202 23.84 -17.57 2.33
N TYR A 203 23.06 -16.69 2.96
CA TYR A 203 23.38 -15.26 2.99
C TYR A 203 24.55 -14.93 3.91
N LEU A 204 24.67 -15.64 5.03
CA LEU A 204 25.79 -15.48 5.96
C LEU A 204 27.10 -15.98 5.36
N GLU A 205 27.09 -17.07 4.59
CA GLU A 205 28.27 -17.63 3.93
C GLU A 205 29.01 -16.57 3.11
N THR A 206 28.33 -16.02 2.09
CA THR A 206 28.91 -15.00 1.21
C THR A 206 29.26 -13.72 1.96
N ALA A 207 28.42 -13.29 2.91
CA ALA A 207 28.67 -12.06 3.65
C ALA A 207 29.86 -12.17 4.61
N VAL A 208 29.99 -13.27 5.33
CA VAL A 208 31.10 -13.48 6.28
C VAL A 208 32.40 -13.73 5.54
N ALA A 209 32.40 -14.52 4.46
CA ALA A 209 33.59 -14.75 3.66
C ALA A 209 34.16 -13.42 3.14
N ALA A 210 33.32 -12.54 2.61
CA ALA A 210 33.75 -11.21 2.17
C ALA A 210 34.23 -10.32 3.33
N ARG A 211 33.57 -10.36 4.49
CA ARG A 211 34.02 -9.63 5.69
C ARG A 211 35.39 -10.12 6.19
N LEU A 212 35.64 -11.43 6.15
CA LEU A 212 36.94 -12.01 6.49
C LEU A 212 38.03 -11.52 5.54
N HIS A 213 37.79 -11.58 4.23
CA HIS A 213 38.74 -11.06 3.24
C HIS A 213 39.05 -9.57 3.46
N ASN A 214 38.03 -8.74 3.68
CA ASN A 214 38.21 -7.30 3.90
C ASN A 214 38.88 -6.97 5.25
N GLY A 215 38.59 -7.75 6.29
CA GLY A 215 39.18 -7.56 7.62
C GLY A 215 40.61 -8.08 7.76
N GLY A 216 41.00 -9.04 6.91
CA GLY A 216 42.31 -9.69 6.94
C GLY A 216 42.68 -10.23 8.32
N LEU A 217 43.99 -10.27 8.61
CA LEU A 217 44.51 -10.74 9.90
C LEU A 217 44.01 -9.93 11.10
N ALA A 218 43.85 -8.61 10.94
CA ALA A 218 43.42 -7.71 12.01
C ALA A 218 41.97 -7.99 12.44
N GLY A 219 41.07 -8.22 11.47
CA GLY A 219 39.66 -8.51 11.72
C GLY A 219 39.36 -9.97 12.02
N TYR A 220 40.27 -10.90 11.68
CA TYR A 220 40.02 -12.35 11.75
C TYR A 220 39.52 -12.81 13.12
N LYS A 221 40.22 -12.48 14.21
CA LYS A 221 39.86 -12.96 15.55
C LYS A 221 38.44 -12.54 15.96
N THR A 222 38.07 -11.31 15.66
CA THR A 222 36.74 -10.76 15.97
C THR A 222 35.66 -11.45 15.13
N ILE A 223 35.85 -11.48 13.80
CA ILE A 223 34.84 -12.03 12.88
C ILE A 223 34.68 -13.53 13.11
N TRP A 224 35.76 -14.28 13.24
CA TRP A 224 35.75 -15.73 13.46
C TRP A 224 35.17 -16.12 14.83
N GLY A 225 35.37 -15.27 15.84
CA GLY A 225 34.81 -15.42 17.18
C GLY A 225 33.29 -15.36 17.22
N ASP A 226 32.68 -14.54 16.37
CA ASP A 226 31.21 -14.38 16.28
C ASP A 226 30.49 -15.54 15.57
N LEU A 227 31.24 -16.43 14.92
CA LEU A 227 30.68 -17.54 14.14
C LEU A 227 30.37 -18.76 15.00
N LYS A 228 29.23 -19.39 14.73
CA LYS A 228 28.88 -20.70 15.28
C LYS A 228 29.68 -21.80 14.60
N SER A 229 29.82 -22.96 15.26
CA SER A 229 30.54 -24.12 14.70
C SER A 229 30.01 -24.54 13.33
N GLU A 230 28.68 -24.49 13.14
CA GLU A 230 28.03 -24.82 11.86
C GLU A 230 28.36 -23.81 10.74
N GLU A 231 28.57 -22.53 11.09
CA GLU A 231 28.90 -21.48 10.12
C GLU A 231 30.36 -21.53 9.71
N ARG A 232 31.26 -21.91 10.63
CA ARG A 232 32.68 -22.11 10.32
C ARG A 232 32.92 -23.25 9.34
N ALA A 233 32.01 -24.21 9.27
CA ALA A 233 32.06 -25.33 8.35
C ALA A 233 31.54 -25.00 6.94
N LEU A 234 30.99 -23.80 6.73
CA LEU A 234 30.53 -23.39 5.41
C LEU A 234 31.73 -23.19 4.46
N PRO A 235 31.68 -23.75 3.23
CA PRO A 235 32.81 -23.77 2.31
C PRO A 235 33.51 -22.43 2.11
N GLU A 236 32.79 -21.34 1.80
CA GLU A 236 33.45 -20.06 1.52
C GLU A 236 34.08 -19.43 2.77
N ILE A 237 33.46 -19.63 3.93
CA ILE A 237 33.99 -19.13 5.21
C ILE A 237 35.25 -19.90 5.59
N ALA A 238 35.23 -21.23 5.44
CA ALA A 238 36.37 -22.09 5.74
C ALA A 238 37.57 -21.75 4.84
N LEU A 239 37.33 -21.55 3.54
CA LEU A 239 38.36 -21.14 2.59
C LEU A 239 38.94 -19.76 2.91
N ALA A 240 38.08 -18.77 3.18
CA ALA A 240 38.53 -17.42 3.56
C ALA A 240 39.35 -17.44 4.86
N GLY A 241 38.94 -18.26 5.84
CA GLY A 241 39.67 -18.42 7.09
C GLY A 241 41.03 -19.09 6.90
N ALA A 242 41.09 -20.15 6.08
CA ALA A 242 42.34 -20.85 5.78
C ALA A 242 43.34 -19.95 5.06
N ALA A 243 42.90 -19.19 4.04
CA ALA A 243 43.76 -18.25 3.32
C ALA A 243 44.37 -17.18 4.23
N ILE A 244 43.60 -16.70 5.21
CA ILE A 244 44.10 -15.72 6.19
C ILE A 244 45.14 -16.36 7.11
N GLN A 245 44.92 -17.58 7.60
CA GLN A 245 45.89 -18.28 8.46
C GLN A 245 47.19 -18.64 7.72
N GLU A 246 47.09 -19.08 6.47
CA GLU A 246 48.24 -19.36 5.61
C GLU A 246 49.09 -18.10 5.43
N SER A 247 48.44 -16.94 5.21
CA SER A 247 49.13 -15.64 5.14
C SER A 247 49.79 -15.21 6.46
N ALA A 248 49.34 -15.77 7.59
CA ALA A 248 49.92 -15.55 8.91
C ALA A 248 51.07 -16.53 9.24
N GLY A 249 51.31 -17.53 8.38
CA GLY A 249 52.31 -18.59 8.61
C GLY A 249 51.88 -19.67 9.60
N ASN A 250 50.57 -19.86 9.79
CA ASN A 250 49.99 -20.91 10.64
C ASN A 250 49.39 -22.06 9.82
#